data_AF-A0A1U7VWW3-F1
#
_entry.id   AF-A0A1U7VWW3-F1
#
_cell.length_a   1.000
_cell.length_b   1.000
_cell.length_c   1.000
_cell.angle_alpha   90.00
_cell.angle_beta   90.00
_cell.angle_gamma   90.00
#
_symmetry.space_group_name_H-M   'P 1'
#
loop_
_entity.id
_entity.type
_entity.pdbx_description
1 polymer ?
#
loop_
_entity_poly.entity_id
_entity_poly.type
_entity_poly.pdbx_seq_one_letter_code
_entity_poly.pdbx_strand_id
1 'polypeptide(L)'
;MEGEIHNFMVIWAIVLTSLCYSHTIAKFFPKGKSRFLAIIPIVCLFFTLPLYLTSINLGSTTSFFIAWLANFKLLLFAFGKGPLSSTPPLPLSTFIPLACLPIKFQSSSTKTIQKNTKSSLNLVTKIALLAILIKVYNYKDHLHPKIILFFYCLHIYFVLEIMLTTVSTMVRVVSRVELEPPFDEPYKTSSLQDFWGKRWNLMVTNILRPAVYDPVRFIMSDRIPRKWAPIPAKWAPLPAVLATFFVSGLMHELIFYYISRLNPSWEVTCFFIIHGVALTLEIMIKKLLNGKFLVPRIISGPLALGFIILTSFWLFFPPLLRGKPDVKGCTESLAFLEFIRYGKLVNPSNITCPFL
;
A
#
# COMPACT_ATOMS: atom_id res chain seq x y z
N MET A 1 -12.35 23.26 2.95
CA MET A 1 -12.09 22.12 3.85
C MET A 1 -13.28 21.76 4.72
N GLU A 2 -14.15 22.70 5.11
CA GLU A 2 -15.23 22.44 6.08
C GLU A 2 -16.17 21.28 5.71
N GLY A 3 -16.76 21.28 4.50
CA GLY A 3 -17.61 20.17 4.05
C GLY A 3 -16.85 18.84 3.87
N GLU A 4 -15.56 18.91 3.52
CA GLU A 4 -14.72 17.72 3.34
C GLU A 4 -14.39 17.05 4.68
N ILE A 5 -14.11 17.83 5.73
CA ILE A 5 -13.89 17.32 7.10
C ILE A 5 -15.17 16.68 7.63
N HIS A 6 -16.33 17.30 7.39
CA HIS A 6 -17.62 16.71 7.74
C HIS A 6 -17.83 15.36 7.05
N ASN A 7 -17.64 15.29 5.73
CA ASN A 7 -17.73 14.04 4.97
C ASN A 7 -16.76 12.98 5.52
N PHE A 8 -15.52 13.37 5.82
CA PHE A 8 -14.52 12.48 6.40
C PHE A 8 -14.98 11.90 7.75
N MET A 9 -15.50 12.73 8.66
CA MET A 9 -16.02 12.27 9.94
C MET A 9 -17.19 11.28 9.77
N VAL A 10 -18.14 11.59 8.89
CA VAL A 10 -19.29 10.71 8.59
C VAL A 10 -18.81 9.37 8.01
N ILE A 11 -17.89 9.41 7.04
CA ILE A 11 -17.32 8.20 6.43
C ILE A 11 -16.64 7.34 7.49
N TRP A 12 -15.80 7.91 8.35
CA TRP A 12 -15.12 7.13 9.38
C TRP A 12 -16.07 6.62 10.47
N ALA A 13 -17.14 7.33 10.80
CA ALA A 13 -18.20 6.82 11.66
C ALA A 13 -18.89 5.59 11.04
N ILE A 14 -19.17 5.62 9.73
CA ILE A 14 -19.71 4.47 8.98
C ILE A 14 -18.73 3.30 8.99
N VAL A 15 -17.42 3.56 8.77
CA VAL A 15 -16.37 2.53 8.83
C VAL A 15 -16.35 1.86 10.20
N LEU A 16 -16.31 2.64 11.28
CA LEU A 16 -16.27 2.11 12.65
C LEU A 16 -17.50 1.26 12.96
N THR A 17 -18.70 1.75 12.59
CA THR A 17 -19.96 1.01 12.77
C THR A 17 -19.95 -0.30 11.98
N SER A 18 -19.48 -0.27 10.74
CA SER A 18 -19.35 -1.46 9.87
C SER A 18 -18.37 -2.50 10.41
N LEU A 19 -17.28 -2.06 11.06
CA LEU A 19 -16.32 -2.95 11.70
C LEU A 19 -16.89 -3.55 12.99
N CYS A 20 -17.64 -2.79 13.79
CA CYS A 20 -18.37 -3.31 14.95
C CYS A 20 -19.40 -4.37 14.52
N TYR A 21 -20.13 -4.12 13.45
CA TYR A 21 -21.03 -5.10 12.84
C TYR A 21 -20.26 -6.36 12.40
N SER A 22 -19.16 -6.19 11.66
CA SER A 22 -18.35 -7.31 11.16
C SER A 22 -17.73 -8.15 12.28
N HIS A 23 -17.33 -7.54 13.40
CA HIS A 23 -16.86 -8.24 14.59
C HIS A 23 -17.99 -9.05 15.25
N THR A 24 -19.16 -8.43 15.39
CA THR A 24 -20.33 -9.04 16.04
C THR A 24 -20.88 -10.20 15.23
N ILE A 25 -20.97 -10.06 13.90
CA ILE A 25 -21.56 -11.08 13.02
C ILE A 25 -20.76 -12.39 13.03
N ALA A 26 -19.46 -12.32 13.31
CA ALA A 26 -18.59 -13.50 13.40
C ALA A 26 -18.94 -14.43 14.57
N LYS A 27 -19.70 -13.96 15.56
CA LYS A 27 -20.27 -14.78 16.64
C LYS A 27 -21.47 -15.60 16.19
N PHE A 28 -22.22 -15.11 15.20
CA PHE A 28 -23.45 -15.72 14.72
C PHE A 28 -23.21 -16.63 13.50
N PHE A 29 -22.29 -16.24 12.61
CA PHE A 29 -22.01 -17.00 11.40
C PHE A 29 -20.65 -17.72 11.46
N PRO A 30 -20.62 -19.03 11.12
CA PRO A 30 -19.38 -19.78 11.06
C PRO A 30 -18.48 -19.26 9.93
N LYS A 31 -17.18 -19.54 10.06
CA LYS A 31 -16.16 -19.22 9.04
C LYS A 31 -16.55 -19.86 7.70
N GLY A 32 -16.40 -19.13 6.60
CA GLY A 32 -16.67 -19.62 5.25
C GLY A 32 -17.76 -18.82 4.53
N LYS A 33 -18.58 -19.51 3.73
CA LYS A 33 -19.53 -18.88 2.79
C LYS A 33 -20.57 -18.00 3.48
N SER A 34 -21.16 -18.45 4.59
CA SER A 34 -22.23 -17.69 5.27
C SER A 34 -21.73 -16.38 5.85
N ARG A 35 -20.56 -16.39 6.51
CA ARG A 35 -19.92 -15.16 6.99
C ARG A 35 -19.49 -14.25 5.85
N PHE A 36 -19.02 -14.81 4.74
CA PHE A 36 -18.67 -14.04 3.54
C PHE A 36 -19.88 -13.30 2.97
N LEU A 37 -21.03 -13.96 2.83
CA LEU A 37 -22.27 -13.33 2.38
C LEU A 37 -22.72 -12.20 3.32
N ALA A 38 -22.56 -12.37 4.64
CA ALA A 38 -22.90 -11.32 5.61
C ALA A 38 -21.94 -10.11 5.59
N ILE A 39 -20.70 -10.29 5.13
CA ILE A 39 -19.65 -9.25 5.07
C ILE A 39 -19.60 -8.54 3.71
N ILE A 40 -20.04 -9.18 2.62
CA ILE A 40 -20.05 -8.59 1.27
C ILE A 40 -20.64 -7.18 1.22
N PRO A 41 -21.80 -6.87 1.85
CA PRO A 41 -22.34 -5.51 1.82
C PRO A 41 -21.38 -4.47 2.37
N ILE A 42 -20.61 -4.83 3.41
CA ILE A 42 -19.58 -3.96 4.00
C ILE A 42 -18.41 -3.78 3.04
N VAL A 43 -18.00 -4.84 2.33
CA VAL A 43 -16.93 -4.76 1.34
C VAL A 43 -17.30 -3.81 0.20
N CYS A 44 -18.53 -3.92 -0.31
CA CYS A 44 -19.06 -3.01 -1.33
C CYS A 44 -19.10 -1.57 -0.82
N LEU A 45 -19.58 -1.36 0.41
CA LEU A 45 -19.59 -0.04 1.04
C LEU A 45 -18.18 0.55 1.17
N PHE A 46 -17.19 -0.25 1.57
CA PHE A 46 -15.80 0.22 1.71
C PHE A 46 -15.16 0.62 0.39
N PHE A 47 -15.61 0.08 -0.75
CA PHE A 47 -15.23 0.56 -2.07
C PHE A 47 -15.96 1.85 -2.48
N THR A 48 -17.16 2.13 -1.97
CA THR A 48 -17.88 3.36 -2.33
C THR A 48 -17.50 4.55 -1.46
N LEU A 49 -17.15 4.34 -0.19
CA LEU A 49 -16.87 5.41 0.76
C LEU A 49 -15.80 6.42 0.31
N PRO A 50 -14.65 6.03 -0.27
CA PRO A 50 -13.66 7.01 -0.74
C PRO A 50 -14.13 7.87 -1.92
N LEU A 51 -15.25 7.51 -2.58
CA LEU A 51 -15.84 8.35 -3.63
C LEU A 51 -16.37 9.69 -3.10
N TYR A 52 -16.71 9.75 -1.82
CA TYR A 52 -17.28 10.93 -1.17
C TYR A 52 -16.22 11.91 -0.63
N LEU A 53 -14.93 11.61 -0.84
CA LEU A 53 -13.82 12.49 -0.53
C LEU A 53 -13.19 13.03 -1.80
N THR A 54 -13.05 14.35 -1.88
CA THR A 54 -12.41 15.04 -2.98
C THR A 54 -10.96 15.40 -2.68
N SER A 55 -10.58 15.42 -1.41
CA SER A 55 -9.22 15.71 -0.97
C SER A 55 -8.25 14.61 -1.39
N ILE A 56 -7.09 14.99 -1.90
CA ILE A 56 -6.03 14.03 -2.22
C ILE A 56 -5.51 13.33 -0.98
N ASN A 57 -5.26 14.05 0.12
CA ASN A 57 -4.66 13.46 1.31
C ASN A 57 -5.65 12.55 2.05
N LEU A 58 -6.86 13.06 2.34
CA LEU A 58 -7.89 12.28 3.04
C LEU A 58 -8.44 11.16 2.16
N GLY A 59 -8.67 11.46 0.88
CA GLY A 59 -9.17 10.50 -0.10
C GLY A 59 -8.17 9.38 -0.37
N SER A 60 -6.89 9.69 -0.63
CA SER A 60 -5.86 8.65 -0.85
C SER A 60 -5.65 7.77 0.38
N THR A 61 -5.58 8.37 1.57
CA THR A 61 -5.42 7.63 2.83
C THR A 61 -6.60 6.71 3.08
N THR A 62 -7.83 7.21 2.96
CA THR A 62 -9.05 6.41 3.15
C THR A 62 -9.16 5.31 2.09
N SER A 63 -8.81 5.60 0.84
CA SER A 63 -8.77 4.60 -0.24
C SER A 63 -7.78 3.47 0.08
N PHE A 64 -6.57 3.81 0.49
CA PHE A 64 -5.55 2.82 0.84
C PHE A 64 -5.96 2.01 2.08
N PHE A 65 -6.44 2.67 3.13
CA PHE A 65 -6.75 2.01 4.41
C PHE A 65 -8.01 1.16 4.33
N ILE A 66 -9.07 1.68 3.71
CA ILE A 66 -10.40 1.09 3.75
C ILE A 66 -10.67 0.26 2.49
N ALA A 67 -10.66 0.89 1.31
CA ALA A 67 -10.98 0.21 0.07
C ALA A 67 -9.97 -0.90 -0.27
N TRP A 68 -8.70 -0.76 0.12
CA TRP A 68 -7.70 -1.81 -0.05
C TRP A 68 -7.52 -2.68 1.20
N LEU A 69 -6.86 -2.16 2.24
CA LEU A 69 -6.40 -3.01 3.34
C LEU A 69 -7.55 -3.61 4.15
N ALA A 70 -8.52 -2.81 4.57
CA ALA A 70 -9.64 -3.29 5.37
C ALA A 70 -10.49 -4.31 4.62
N ASN A 71 -10.80 -4.05 3.34
CA ASN A 71 -11.52 -4.99 2.49
C ASN A 71 -10.82 -6.35 2.41
N PHE A 72 -9.53 -6.37 2.11
CA PHE A 72 -8.80 -7.63 1.99
C PHE A 72 -8.71 -8.36 3.34
N LYS A 73 -8.56 -7.63 4.44
CA LYS A 73 -8.57 -8.21 5.79
C LYS A 73 -9.93 -8.79 6.16
N LEU A 74 -11.03 -8.10 5.83
CA LEU A 74 -12.40 -8.58 6.07
C LEU A 74 -12.75 -9.80 5.21
N LEU A 75 -12.32 -9.81 3.94
CA LEU A 75 -12.48 -10.97 3.06
C LEU A 75 -11.73 -12.18 3.62
N LEU A 76 -10.49 -12.02 4.07
CA LEU A 76 -9.75 -13.09 4.74
C LEU A 76 -10.44 -13.54 6.04
N PHE A 77 -10.93 -12.59 6.84
CA PHE A 77 -11.65 -12.85 8.09
C PHE A 77 -12.93 -13.65 7.88
N ALA A 78 -13.63 -13.44 6.76
CA ALA A 78 -14.80 -14.22 6.38
C ALA A 78 -14.50 -15.72 6.32
N PHE A 79 -13.32 -16.08 5.81
CA PHE A 79 -12.84 -17.47 5.71
C PHE A 79 -11.98 -17.90 6.91
N GLY A 80 -11.94 -17.12 7.98
CA GLY A 80 -11.15 -17.42 9.17
C GLY A 80 -9.64 -17.37 8.95
N LYS A 81 -9.18 -16.62 7.96
CA LYS A 81 -7.77 -16.38 7.63
C LYS A 81 -7.38 -14.93 7.93
N GLY A 82 -6.09 -14.63 7.78
CA GLY A 82 -5.57 -13.27 7.87
C GLY A 82 -5.50 -12.73 9.31
N PRO A 83 -5.10 -11.46 9.47
CA PRO A 83 -4.72 -10.89 10.77
C PRO A 83 -5.91 -10.72 11.73
N LEU A 84 -7.14 -10.64 11.21
CA LEU A 84 -8.35 -10.46 12.02
C LEU A 84 -8.90 -11.77 12.61
N SER A 85 -8.40 -12.92 12.15
CA SER A 85 -8.84 -14.23 12.64
C SER A 85 -7.86 -14.77 13.68
N SER A 86 -8.30 -14.85 14.93
CA SER A 86 -7.52 -15.40 16.04
C SER A 86 -8.35 -16.33 16.93
N THR A 87 -7.67 -17.17 17.69
CA THR A 87 -8.25 -18.02 18.73
C THR A 87 -7.48 -17.80 20.03
N PRO A 88 -8.04 -17.13 21.05
CA PRO A 88 -9.42 -16.59 21.14
C PRO A 88 -9.68 -15.39 20.20
N PRO A 89 -10.96 -15.04 19.91
CA PRO A 89 -11.31 -13.88 19.09
C PRO A 89 -10.74 -12.57 19.64
N LEU A 90 -10.29 -11.68 18.75
CA LEU A 90 -9.76 -10.37 19.14
C LEU A 90 -10.83 -9.50 19.83
N PRO A 91 -10.50 -8.73 20.87
CA PRO A 91 -11.40 -7.71 21.40
C PRO A 91 -11.57 -6.57 20.37
N LEU A 92 -12.66 -5.81 20.47
CA LEU A 92 -12.95 -4.68 19.55
C LEU A 92 -11.81 -3.65 19.50
N SER A 93 -11.17 -3.40 20.65
CA SER A 93 -10.03 -2.48 20.79
C SER A 93 -8.81 -2.88 19.95
N THR A 94 -8.66 -4.16 19.62
CA THR A 94 -7.60 -4.67 18.75
C THR A 94 -8.12 -4.90 17.33
N PHE A 95 -9.35 -5.40 17.19
CA PHE A 95 -9.96 -5.72 15.91
C PHE A 95 -10.11 -4.48 15.01
N ILE A 96 -10.63 -3.37 15.55
CA ILE A 96 -10.90 -2.17 14.77
C ILE A 96 -9.59 -1.56 14.21
N PRO A 97 -8.57 -1.22 15.04
CA PRO A 97 -7.33 -0.68 14.52
C PRO A 97 -6.63 -1.64 13.56
N LEU A 98 -6.66 -2.95 13.84
CA LEU A 98 -6.06 -3.94 12.96
C LEU A 98 -6.78 -4.04 11.62
N ALA A 99 -8.09 -3.80 11.58
CA ALA A 99 -8.88 -3.84 10.35
C ALA A 99 -8.62 -2.61 9.48
N CYS A 100 -8.77 -1.40 10.02
CA CYS A 100 -8.71 -0.16 9.23
C CYS A 100 -7.29 0.41 9.05
N LEU A 101 -6.35 0.15 9.96
CA LEU A 101 -5.01 0.77 9.89
C LEU A 101 -3.97 -0.15 9.23
N PRO A 102 -2.93 0.41 8.62
CA PRO A 102 -1.82 -0.30 8.00
C PRO A 102 -0.82 -0.80 9.07
N ILE A 103 -1.31 -1.59 10.01
CA ILE A 103 -0.53 -2.16 11.12
C ILE A 103 -0.48 -3.67 11.03
N LYS A 104 0.62 -4.23 11.54
CA LYS A 104 0.78 -5.65 11.76
C LYS A 104 1.55 -5.86 13.06
N PHE A 105 0.95 -6.63 13.97
CA PHE A 105 1.58 -6.98 15.23
C PHE A 105 2.76 -7.90 15.00
N GLN A 106 3.88 -7.62 15.68
CA GLN A 106 5.04 -8.47 15.63
C GLN A 106 4.79 -9.74 16.46
N SER A 107 4.99 -10.91 15.86
CA SER A 107 4.91 -12.17 16.61
C SER A 107 6.16 -12.38 17.46
N SER A 108 6.03 -13.07 18.59
CA SER A 108 7.15 -13.40 19.49
C SER A 108 8.28 -14.18 18.80
N SER A 109 8.00 -14.94 17.74
CA SER A 109 9.01 -15.64 16.92
C SER A 109 9.91 -14.69 16.12
N THR A 110 9.48 -13.46 15.84
CA THR A 110 10.24 -12.49 15.04
C THR A 110 11.17 -11.61 15.89
N LYS A 111 11.05 -11.66 17.22
CA LYS A 111 11.87 -10.87 18.16
C LYS A 111 13.37 -11.18 18.06
N THR A 112 13.73 -12.40 17.67
CA THR A 112 15.14 -12.84 17.59
C THR A 112 15.88 -12.31 16.38
N ILE A 113 15.18 -11.93 15.30
CA ILE A 113 15.82 -11.48 14.04
C ILE A 113 15.92 -9.95 13.98
N GLN A 114 15.06 -9.22 14.70
CA GLN A 114 14.83 -7.79 14.47
C GLN A 114 15.51 -6.84 15.48
N LYS A 115 16.42 -7.34 16.32
CA LYS A 115 17.23 -6.50 17.22
C LYS A 115 18.21 -5.55 16.49
N ASN A 116 18.35 -5.68 15.16
CA ASN A 116 19.35 -4.96 14.36
C ASN A 116 18.82 -4.01 13.26
N THR A 117 17.51 -3.80 13.12
CA THR A 117 16.98 -2.80 12.15
C THR A 117 16.94 -1.42 12.78
N LYS A 118 18.12 -0.84 13.04
CA LYS A 118 18.26 0.61 13.08
C LYS A 118 17.99 1.11 11.67
N SER A 119 16.83 1.72 11.41
CA SER A 119 16.65 2.54 10.22
C SER A 119 17.79 3.55 10.18
N SER A 120 18.62 3.54 9.12
CA SER A 120 19.79 4.42 9.03
C SER A 120 19.41 5.91 8.97
N LEU A 121 18.17 6.21 8.59
CA LEU A 121 17.60 7.56 8.60
C LEU A 121 16.42 7.62 9.57
N ASN A 122 16.57 8.39 10.65
CA ASN A 122 15.49 8.65 11.59
C ASN A 122 14.34 9.42 10.89
N LEU A 123 13.12 9.31 11.42
CA LEU A 123 11.92 10.00 10.90
C LEU A 123 12.15 11.50 10.70
N VAL A 124 12.85 12.14 11.65
CA VAL A 124 13.22 13.57 11.58
C VAL A 124 14.02 13.88 10.32
N THR A 125 15.00 13.04 9.97
CA THR A 125 15.82 13.23 8.77
C THR A 125 14.98 13.11 7.50
N LYS A 126 14.03 12.18 7.46
CA LYS A 126 13.13 12.03 6.30
C LYS A 126 12.19 13.23 6.14
N ILE A 127 11.67 13.77 7.25
CA ILE A 127 10.88 15.01 7.23
C ILE A 127 11.72 16.18 6.72
N ALA A 128 12.97 16.32 7.19
CA ALA A 128 13.87 17.37 6.72
C ALA A 128 14.18 17.23 5.21
N LEU A 129 14.44 16.01 4.74
CA LEU A 129 14.65 15.74 3.32
C LEU A 129 13.41 16.04 2.47
N LEU A 130 12.21 15.71 2.95
CA LEU A 130 10.96 16.08 2.29
C LEU A 130 10.77 17.59 2.22
N ALA A 131 11.09 18.33 3.29
CA ALA A 131 11.01 19.79 3.29
C ALA A 131 11.99 20.43 2.28
N ILE A 132 13.22 19.90 2.19
CA ILE A 132 14.20 20.32 1.18
C ILE A 132 13.65 20.03 -0.22
N LEU A 133 13.08 18.85 -0.45
CA LEU A 133 12.52 18.45 -1.73
C LEU A 133 11.37 19.37 -2.18
N ILE A 134 10.50 19.77 -1.25
CA ILE A 134 9.44 20.75 -1.51
C ILE A 134 10.05 22.08 -1.96
N LYS A 135 11.11 22.55 -1.29
CA LYS A 135 11.80 23.80 -1.68
C LYS A 135 12.46 23.71 -3.06
N VAL A 136 12.96 22.53 -3.45
CA VAL A 136 13.54 22.30 -4.78
C VAL A 136 12.51 22.46 -5.90
N TYR A 137 11.23 22.15 -5.65
CA TYR A 137 10.17 22.35 -6.65
C TYR A 137 9.97 23.83 -7.03
N ASN A 138 10.38 24.78 -6.22
CA ASN A 138 10.37 26.21 -6.57
C ASN A 138 11.27 26.52 -7.76
N TYR A 139 12.23 25.64 -8.06
CA TYR A 139 13.16 25.76 -9.18
C TYR A 139 12.83 24.79 -10.31
N LYS A 140 11.61 24.22 -10.34
CA LYS A 140 11.20 23.22 -11.35
C LYS A 140 11.46 23.67 -12.78
N ASP A 141 11.28 24.94 -13.09
CA ASP A 141 11.42 25.48 -14.45
C ASP A 141 12.88 25.45 -14.94
N HIS A 142 13.84 25.34 -14.02
CA HIS A 142 15.28 25.25 -14.30
C HIS A 142 15.78 23.79 -14.33
N LEU A 143 14.95 22.82 -13.95
CA LEU A 143 15.33 21.43 -13.82
C LEU A 143 14.87 20.61 -15.02
N HIS A 144 15.72 19.66 -15.45
CA HIS A 144 15.34 18.75 -16.52
C HIS A 144 14.12 17.89 -16.10
N PRO A 145 13.12 17.65 -16.98
CA PRO A 145 11.90 16.93 -16.62
C PRO A 145 12.11 15.55 -15.98
N LYS A 146 13.15 14.82 -16.39
CA LYS A 146 13.50 13.51 -15.80
C LYS A 146 14.03 13.62 -14.36
N ILE A 147 14.69 14.73 -14.01
CA ILE A 147 15.14 15.01 -12.64
C ILE A 147 13.91 15.29 -11.76
N ILE A 148 12.93 16.02 -12.28
CA ILE A 148 11.66 16.27 -11.58
C ILE A 148 10.92 14.95 -11.29
N LEU A 149 10.83 14.06 -12.29
CA LEU A 149 10.24 12.72 -12.07
C LEU A 149 11.02 11.90 -11.03
N PHE A 150 12.35 11.99 -11.02
CA PHE A 150 13.16 11.35 -9.99
C PHE A 150 12.85 11.91 -8.60
N PHE A 151 12.72 13.23 -8.47
CA PHE A 151 12.28 13.87 -7.23
C PHE A 151 10.87 13.43 -6.82
N TYR A 152 9.94 13.25 -7.76
CA TYR A 152 8.65 12.66 -7.44
C TYR A 152 8.74 11.22 -6.90
N CYS A 153 9.68 10.38 -7.36
CA CYS A 153 9.92 9.06 -6.74
C CYS A 153 10.27 9.19 -5.26
N LEU A 154 11.20 10.10 -4.93
CA LEU A 154 11.64 10.35 -3.56
C LEU A 154 10.49 10.95 -2.73
N HIS A 155 9.73 11.87 -3.30
CA HIS A 155 8.59 12.50 -2.65
C HIS A 155 7.54 11.46 -2.22
N ILE A 156 7.10 10.60 -3.15
CA ILE A 156 6.11 9.55 -2.86
C ILE A 156 6.64 8.61 -1.78
N TYR A 157 7.91 8.21 -1.87
CA TYR A 157 8.54 7.37 -0.87
C TYR A 157 8.51 8.01 0.52
N PHE A 158 8.98 9.26 0.65
CA PHE A 158 9.01 9.95 1.93
C PHE A 158 7.61 10.22 2.50
N VAL A 159 6.67 10.69 1.69
CA VAL A 159 5.29 10.95 2.14
C VAL A 159 4.65 9.66 2.63
N LEU A 160 4.73 8.57 1.86
CA LEU A 160 4.14 7.29 2.23
C LEU A 160 4.81 6.72 3.49
N GLU A 161 6.13 6.79 3.59
CA GLU A 161 6.84 6.30 4.77
C GLU A 161 6.53 7.13 6.03
N ILE A 162 6.52 8.47 5.94
CA ILE A 162 6.17 9.35 7.07
C ILE A 162 4.74 9.09 7.51
N MET A 163 3.79 9.01 6.58
CA MET A 163 2.37 8.74 6.87
C MET A 163 2.21 7.40 7.59
N LEU A 164 2.73 6.30 7.04
CA LEU A 164 2.58 4.96 7.62
C LEU A 164 3.33 4.83 8.96
N THR A 165 4.51 5.43 9.07
CA THR A 165 5.30 5.42 10.32
C THR A 165 4.61 6.22 11.42
N THR A 166 3.98 7.35 11.08
CA THR A 166 3.21 8.16 12.04
C THR A 166 2.02 7.35 12.57
N VAL A 167 1.23 6.74 11.68
CA VAL A 167 0.09 5.89 12.09
C VAL A 167 0.56 4.71 12.96
N SER A 168 1.62 4.01 12.54
CA SER A 168 2.20 2.91 13.33
C SER A 168 2.70 3.38 14.70
N THR A 169 3.38 4.53 14.77
CA THR A 169 3.89 5.09 16.04
C THR A 169 2.74 5.46 16.98
N MET A 170 1.68 6.10 16.47
CA MET A 170 0.51 6.44 17.27
C MET A 170 -0.16 5.19 17.85
N VAL A 171 -0.35 4.15 17.03
CA VAL A 171 -0.91 2.88 17.51
C VAL A 171 0.03 2.22 18.53
N ARG A 172 1.35 2.23 18.30
CA ARG A 172 2.34 1.68 19.23
C ARG A 172 2.29 2.38 20.59
N VAL A 173 2.18 3.71 20.61
CA VAL A 173 2.10 4.50 21.86
C VAL A 173 0.82 4.17 22.62
N VAL A 174 -0.31 4.09 21.92
CA VAL A 174 -1.62 3.83 22.54
C VAL A 174 -1.75 2.38 23.02
N SER A 175 -1.34 1.40 22.20
CA SER A 175 -1.53 -0.03 22.47
C SER A 175 -0.37 -0.69 23.22
N ARG A 176 0.80 -0.03 23.29
CA ARG A 176 2.06 -0.57 23.83
C ARG A 176 2.52 -1.88 23.16
N VAL A 177 2.09 -2.12 21.91
CA VAL A 177 2.49 -3.31 21.13
C VAL A 177 3.55 -2.96 20.10
N GLU A 178 4.51 -3.86 19.90
CA GLU A 178 5.49 -3.75 18.82
C GLU A 178 4.84 -4.05 17.46
N LEU A 179 5.06 -3.15 16.51
CA LEU A 179 4.51 -3.22 15.16
C LEU A 179 5.63 -3.40 14.14
N GLU A 180 5.36 -4.13 13.07
CA GLU A 180 6.30 -4.25 11.96
C GLU A 180 6.46 -2.90 11.24
N PRO A 181 7.68 -2.51 10.86
CA PRO A 181 7.89 -1.30 10.09
C PRO A 181 7.25 -1.41 8.70
N PRO A 182 6.70 -0.32 8.14
CA PRO A 182 6.06 -0.33 6.82
C PRO A 182 7.05 -0.44 5.66
N PHE A 183 8.32 -0.04 5.85
CA PHE A 183 9.39 -0.09 4.86
C PHE A 183 10.69 -0.63 5.47
N ASP A 184 11.53 -1.25 4.64
CA ASP A 184 12.90 -1.66 4.99
C ASP A 184 13.90 -1.16 3.94
N GLU A 185 14.23 0.13 4.00
CA GLU A 185 15.28 0.78 3.21
C GLU A 185 15.29 0.35 1.72
N PRO A 186 14.25 0.70 0.94
CA PRO A 186 14.04 0.18 -0.43
C PRO A 186 15.20 0.47 -1.39
N TYR A 187 15.94 1.55 -1.16
CA TYR A 187 17.13 1.91 -1.93
C TYR A 187 18.32 0.94 -1.73
N LYS A 188 18.31 0.09 -0.70
CA LYS A 188 19.31 -0.96 -0.48
C LYS A 188 18.94 -2.28 -1.15
N THR A 189 17.99 -2.29 -2.09
CA THR A 189 17.56 -3.52 -2.74
C THR A 189 18.71 -4.24 -3.45
N SER A 190 18.66 -5.57 -3.43
CA SER A 190 19.56 -6.44 -4.19
C SER A 190 18.95 -7.00 -5.48
N SER A 191 17.63 -6.92 -5.64
CA SER A 191 16.89 -7.48 -6.79
C SER A 191 15.43 -6.98 -6.82
N LEU A 192 14.67 -7.28 -7.88
CA LEU A 192 13.24 -6.93 -7.90
C LEU A 192 12.47 -7.73 -6.86
N GLN A 193 12.85 -8.99 -6.66
CA GLN A 193 12.26 -9.84 -5.62
C GLN A 193 12.50 -9.28 -4.21
N ASP A 194 13.69 -8.76 -3.93
CA ASP A 194 14.02 -8.13 -2.64
C ASP A 194 13.25 -6.82 -2.44
N PHE A 195 13.17 -5.98 -3.48
CA PHE A 195 12.45 -4.71 -3.44
C PHE A 195 10.97 -4.91 -3.10
N TRP A 196 10.23 -5.64 -3.95
CA TRP A 196 8.78 -5.83 -3.79
C TRP A 196 8.40 -6.76 -2.64
N GLY A 197 9.26 -7.75 -2.34
CA GLY A 197 8.96 -8.78 -1.35
C GLY A 197 9.31 -8.40 0.08
N LYS A 198 10.32 -7.54 0.29
CA LYS A 198 10.91 -7.34 1.63
C LYS A 198 11.17 -5.89 2.01
N ARG A 199 11.09 -4.93 1.09
CA ARG A 199 11.54 -3.55 1.37
C ARG A 199 10.49 -2.49 1.11
N TRP A 200 9.72 -2.63 0.05
CA TRP A 200 8.71 -1.67 -0.37
C TRP A 200 7.33 -2.03 0.19
N ASN A 201 6.73 -1.11 0.94
CA ASN A 201 5.36 -1.18 1.48
C ASN A 201 4.96 -2.58 1.96
N LEU A 202 5.57 -2.99 3.07
CA LEU A 202 5.37 -4.32 3.66
C LEU A 202 3.91 -4.57 4.06
N MET A 203 3.11 -3.54 4.29
CA MET A 203 1.68 -3.70 4.60
C MET A 203 0.91 -4.25 3.40
N VAL A 204 1.24 -3.81 2.17
CA VAL A 204 0.68 -4.36 0.93
C VAL A 204 1.14 -5.80 0.71
N THR A 205 2.43 -6.08 0.86
CA THR A 205 2.95 -7.44 0.70
C THR A 205 2.34 -8.41 1.72
N ASN A 206 2.20 -7.97 2.98
CA ASN A 206 1.61 -8.76 4.06
C ASN A 206 0.13 -9.06 3.86
N ILE A 207 -0.63 -8.23 3.12
CA ILE A 207 -2.04 -8.50 2.84
C ILE A 207 -2.25 -9.28 1.53
N LEU A 208 -1.49 -8.96 0.48
CA LEU A 208 -1.60 -9.64 -0.82
C LEU A 208 -1.12 -11.10 -0.75
N ARG A 209 -0.15 -11.39 0.12
CA ARG A 209 0.39 -12.74 0.32
C ARG A 209 -0.70 -13.75 0.71
N PRO A 210 -1.43 -13.57 1.82
CA PRO A 210 -2.53 -14.47 2.19
C PRO A 210 -3.80 -14.29 1.34
N ALA A 211 -4.05 -13.10 0.77
CA ALA A 211 -5.27 -12.83 -0.01
C ALA A 211 -5.23 -13.37 -1.44
N VAL A 212 -4.06 -13.35 -2.08
CA VAL A 212 -3.93 -13.67 -3.51
C VAL A 212 -2.85 -14.73 -3.74
N TYR A 213 -1.62 -14.49 -3.30
CA TYR A 213 -0.49 -15.34 -3.63
C TYR A 213 -0.66 -16.77 -3.10
N ASP A 214 -0.90 -16.95 -1.80
CA ASP A 214 -0.99 -18.28 -1.19
C ASP A 214 -2.20 -19.07 -1.72
N PRO A 215 -3.42 -18.48 -1.86
CA PRO A 215 -4.55 -19.16 -2.51
C PRO A 215 -4.28 -19.59 -3.96
N VAL A 216 -3.72 -18.71 -4.79
CA VAL A 216 -3.41 -19.04 -6.19
C VAL A 216 -2.34 -20.11 -6.26
N ARG A 217 -1.27 -20.00 -5.46
CA ARG A 217 -0.22 -21.02 -5.39
C ARG A 217 -0.80 -22.37 -4.98
N PHE A 218 -1.67 -22.41 -3.98
CA PHE A 218 -2.30 -23.63 -3.50
C PHE A 218 -3.17 -24.28 -4.59
N ILE A 219 -4.01 -23.50 -5.29
CA ILE A 219 -4.82 -24.01 -6.40
C ILE A 219 -3.95 -24.60 -7.51
N MET A 220 -2.83 -23.95 -7.81
CA MET A 220 -1.90 -24.38 -8.86
C MET A 220 -1.06 -25.60 -8.44
N SER A 221 -0.91 -25.89 -7.14
CA SER A 221 -0.14 -27.03 -6.65
C SER A 221 -0.97 -28.25 -6.26
N ASP A 222 -2.22 -28.07 -5.81
CA ASP A 222 -2.92 -29.08 -4.99
C ASP A 222 -4.28 -29.55 -5.54
N ARG A 223 -4.65 -29.16 -6.77
CA ARG A 223 -5.98 -29.49 -7.33
C ARG A 223 -5.99 -30.57 -8.40
N ILE A 224 -4.85 -31.15 -8.74
CA ILE A 224 -4.81 -32.11 -9.83
C ILE A 224 -3.90 -33.31 -9.53
N PRO A 225 -4.36 -34.58 -9.72
CA PRO A 225 -3.47 -35.74 -9.70
C PRO A 225 -2.25 -35.46 -10.57
N ARG A 226 -1.03 -35.87 -10.17
CA ARG A 226 0.23 -35.58 -10.90
C ARG A 226 0.18 -35.77 -12.42
N LYS A 227 -0.74 -36.62 -12.91
CA LYS A 227 -0.99 -36.90 -14.32
C LYS A 227 -1.66 -35.75 -15.10
N TRP A 228 -2.32 -34.81 -14.43
CA TRP A 228 -3.08 -33.71 -15.06
C TRP A 228 -2.70 -32.32 -14.53
N ALA A 229 -1.77 -32.22 -13.56
CA ALA A 229 -1.36 -30.93 -13.01
C ALA A 229 -0.90 -29.98 -14.12
N PRO A 230 -1.38 -28.73 -14.17
CA PRO A 230 -1.15 -27.89 -15.34
C PRO A 230 0.33 -27.50 -15.43
N ILE A 231 1.01 -27.47 -14.28
CA ILE A 231 2.40 -27.07 -14.13
C ILE A 231 3.03 -27.86 -12.96
N PRO A 232 4.29 -28.32 -13.05
CA PRO A 232 5.01 -28.91 -11.91
C PRO A 232 4.99 -28.03 -10.65
N ALA A 233 4.86 -28.63 -9.46
CA ALA A 233 4.76 -27.91 -8.18
C ALA A 233 5.90 -26.88 -7.94
N LYS A 234 7.09 -27.13 -8.51
CA LYS A 234 8.23 -26.18 -8.49
C LYS A 234 7.92 -24.82 -9.14
N TRP A 235 6.94 -24.76 -10.04
CA TRP A 235 6.57 -23.58 -10.82
C TRP A 235 5.23 -22.96 -10.39
N ALA A 236 4.50 -23.56 -9.45
CA ALA A 236 3.29 -22.97 -8.85
C ALA A 236 3.47 -21.52 -8.34
N PRO A 237 4.68 -21.08 -7.87
CA PRO A 237 4.91 -19.68 -7.53
C PRO A 237 4.76 -18.67 -8.68
N LEU A 238 4.99 -19.06 -9.94
CA LEU A 238 4.98 -18.13 -11.07
C LEU A 238 3.58 -17.52 -11.33
N PRO A 239 2.51 -18.31 -11.54
CA PRO A 239 1.17 -17.75 -11.71
C PRO A 239 0.69 -16.99 -10.46
N ALA A 240 1.12 -17.41 -9.26
CA ALA A 240 0.81 -16.71 -8.02
C ALA A 240 1.43 -15.30 -7.95
N VAL A 241 2.67 -15.14 -8.43
CA VAL A 241 3.30 -13.80 -8.56
C VAL A 241 2.51 -12.95 -9.55
N LEU A 242 2.25 -13.45 -10.75
CA LEU A 242 1.53 -12.68 -11.78
C LEU A 242 0.15 -12.23 -11.30
N ALA A 243 -0.62 -13.13 -10.69
CA ALA A 243 -1.92 -12.80 -10.10
C ALA A 243 -1.82 -11.73 -9.00
N THR A 244 -0.78 -11.80 -8.16
CA THR A 244 -0.53 -10.82 -7.10
C THR A 244 -0.25 -9.43 -7.66
N PHE A 245 0.62 -9.34 -8.68
CA PHE A 245 0.93 -8.07 -9.34
C PHE A 245 -0.27 -7.51 -10.10
N PHE A 246 -1.06 -8.37 -10.75
CA PHE A 246 -2.29 -7.95 -11.41
C PHE A 246 -3.29 -7.33 -10.43
N VAL A 247 -3.58 -8.00 -9.30
CA VAL A 247 -4.47 -7.46 -8.26
C VAL A 247 -3.90 -6.16 -7.67
N SER A 248 -2.59 -6.07 -7.47
CA SER A 248 -1.93 -4.82 -7.06
C SER A 248 -2.16 -3.70 -8.08
N GLY A 249 -2.03 -3.99 -9.37
CA GLY A 249 -2.30 -3.03 -10.45
C GLY A 249 -3.72 -2.49 -10.43
N LEU A 250 -4.72 -3.37 -10.33
CA LEU A 250 -6.14 -2.99 -10.23
C LEU A 250 -6.40 -2.06 -9.03
N MET A 251 -5.81 -2.36 -7.88
CA MET A 251 -5.97 -1.53 -6.69
C MET A 251 -5.34 -0.15 -6.85
N HIS A 252 -4.22 -0.04 -7.58
CA HIS A 252 -3.61 1.25 -7.87
C HIS A 252 -4.42 2.07 -8.89
N GLU A 253 -4.98 1.44 -9.93
CA GLU A 253 -5.92 2.11 -10.85
C GLU A 253 -7.12 2.67 -10.08
N LEU A 254 -7.68 1.88 -9.15
CA LEU A 254 -8.78 2.31 -8.30
C LEU A 254 -8.39 3.50 -7.39
N ILE A 255 -7.21 3.45 -6.78
CA ILE A 255 -6.70 4.57 -5.96
C ILE A 255 -6.47 5.82 -6.81
N PHE A 256 -5.93 5.67 -8.01
CA PHE A 256 -5.71 6.80 -8.93
C PHE A 256 -7.03 7.37 -9.40
N TYR A 257 -8.06 6.55 -9.61
CA TYR A 257 -9.41 6.99 -9.88
C TYR A 257 -9.98 7.82 -8.71
N TYR A 258 -9.82 7.38 -7.46
CA TYR A 258 -10.28 8.14 -6.30
C TYR A 258 -9.59 9.51 -6.19
N ILE A 259 -8.29 9.59 -6.47
CA ILE A 259 -7.50 10.83 -6.36
C ILE A 259 -7.76 11.79 -7.52
N SER A 260 -7.74 11.27 -8.75
CA SER A 260 -7.78 12.09 -9.97
C SER A 260 -9.19 12.33 -10.48
N ARG A 261 -10.14 11.42 -10.19
CA ARG A 261 -11.48 11.34 -10.81
C ARG A 261 -11.45 11.19 -12.33
N LEU A 262 -10.34 10.69 -12.86
CA LEU A 262 -10.17 10.39 -14.28
C LEU A 262 -10.30 8.89 -14.52
N ASN A 263 -10.88 8.53 -15.67
CA ASN A 263 -11.05 7.12 -16.05
C ASN A 263 -9.70 6.37 -16.06
N PRO A 264 -9.68 5.11 -15.56
CA PRO A 264 -8.46 4.29 -15.56
C PRO A 264 -7.87 4.14 -16.96
N SER A 265 -6.59 4.44 -17.12
CA SER A 265 -5.88 4.28 -18.39
C SER A 265 -5.27 2.89 -18.57
N TRP A 266 -5.28 2.07 -17.53
CA TRP A 266 -4.62 0.75 -17.48
C TRP A 266 -3.09 0.78 -17.55
N GLU A 267 -2.48 1.97 -17.66
CA GLU A 267 -1.03 2.15 -17.70
C GLU A 267 -0.37 1.67 -16.40
N VAL A 268 -1.01 1.91 -15.25
CA VAL A 268 -0.48 1.48 -13.94
C VAL A 268 -0.63 -0.03 -13.78
N THR A 269 -1.72 -0.61 -14.26
CA THR A 269 -1.85 -2.07 -14.29
C THR A 269 -0.75 -2.70 -15.16
N CYS A 270 -0.46 -2.14 -16.33
CA CYS A 270 0.65 -2.55 -17.19
C CYS A 270 2.01 -2.45 -16.47
N PHE A 271 2.25 -1.37 -15.71
CA PHE A 271 3.45 -1.25 -14.86
C PHE A 271 3.58 -2.47 -13.94
N PHE A 272 2.55 -2.80 -13.15
CA PHE A 272 2.63 -3.93 -12.22
C PHE A 272 2.75 -5.28 -12.95
N ILE A 273 2.08 -5.48 -14.09
CA ILE A 273 2.22 -6.72 -14.87
C ILE A 273 3.66 -6.90 -15.35
N ILE A 274 4.30 -5.85 -15.90
CA ILE A 274 5.69 -5.90 -16.36
C ILE A 274 6.63 -6.25 -15.19
N HIS A 275 6.42 -5.66 -14.01
CA HIS A 275 7.16 -6.01 -12.80
C HIS A 275 6.91 -7.46 -12.36
N GLY A 276 5.66 -7.94 -12.45
CA GLY A 276 5.31 -9.32 -12.17
C GLY A 276 6.03 -10.30 -13.09
N VAL A 277 6.05 -10.03 -14.40
CA VAL A 277 6.77 -10.83 -15.40
C VAL A 277 8.27 -10.81 -15.12
N ALA A 278 8.87 -9.63 -14.93
CA ALA A 278 10.28 -9.50 -14.61
C ALA A 278 10.67 -10.28 -13.34
N LEU A 279 9.85 -10.21 -12.29
CA LEU A 279 10.07 -10.94 -11.05
C LEU A 279 9.88 -12.46 -11.23
N THR A 280 8.93 -12.91 -12.05
CA THR A 280 8.82 -14.34 -12.40
C THR A 280 10.02 -14.86 -13.17
N LEU A 281 10.54 -14.08 -14.13
CA LEU A 281 11.76 -14.42 -14.85
C LEU A 281 12.95 -14.48 -13.90
N GLU A 282 13.07 -13.52 -12.98
CA GLU A 282 14.12 -13.53 -11.95
C GLU A 282 14.05 -14.80 -11.08
N ILE A 283 12.85 -15.20 -10.62
CA ILE A 283 12.64 -16.44 -9.86
C ILE A 283 13.00 -17.67 -10.70
N MET A 284 12.61 -17.69 -11.98
CA MET A 284 12.90 -18.80 -12.89
C MET A 284 14.40 -18.97 -13.11
N ILE A 285 15.11 -17.88 -13.42
CA ILE A 285 16.56 -17.87 -13.61
C ILE A 285 17.27 -18.35 -12.34
N LYS A 286 16.90 -17.80 -11.17
CA LYS A 286 17.47 -18.23 -9.87
C LYS A 286 17.28 -19.73 -9.60
N LYS A 287 16.12 -20.28 -9.97
CA LYS A 287 15.82 -21.72 -9.85
C LYS A 287 16.60 -22.57 -10.86
N LEU A 288 16.68 -22.15 -12.12
CA LEU A 288 17.41 -22.89 -13.17
C LEU A 288 18.91 -22.94 -12.89
N LEU A 289 19.47 -21.86 -12.33
CA LEU A 289 20.87 -21.76 -11.99
C LEU A 289 21.21 -22.44 -10.64
N ASN A 290 20.23 -23.05 -9.94
CA ASN A 290 20.40 -23.71 -8.64
C ASN A 290 21.19 -22.87 -7.61
N GLY A 291 21.08 -21.54 -7.67
CA GLY A 291 21.84 -20.63 -6.82
C GLY A 291 23.36 -20.59 -7.05
N LYS A 292 23.88 -21.25 -8.09
CA LYS A 292 25.33 -21.29 -8.40
C LYS A 292 25.86 -19.99 -8.98
N PHE A 293 25.01 -19.19 -9.63
CA PHE A 293 25.39 -17.90 -10.19
C PHE A 293 24.66 -16.78 -9.44
N LEU A 294 25.40 -16.07 -8.60
CA LEU A 294 24.92 -14.92 -7.86
C LEU A 294 25.49 -13.66 -8.52
N VAL A 295 24.64 -12.87 -9.15
CA VAL A 295 25.05 -11.55 -9.64
C VAL A 295 25.41 -10.69 -8.43
N PRO A 296 26.64 -10.13 -8.35
CA PRO A 296 27.06 -9.30 -7.23
C PRO A 296 26.02 -8.21 -6.92
N ARG A 297 25.74 -7.99 -5.63
CA ARG A 297 24.73 -7.01 -5.17
C ARG A 297 24.98 -5.60 -5.71
N ILE A 298 26.25 -5.25 -5.91
CA ILE A 298 26.67 -3.95 -6.43
C ILE A 298 26.24 -3.72 -7.88
N ILE A 299 25.94 -4.78 -8.63
CA ILE A 299 25.46 -4.71 -10.02
C ILE A 299 23.94 -4.91 -10.05
N SER A 300 23.43 -5.95 -9.38
CA SER A 300 22.02 -6.31 -9.40
C SER A 300 21.12 -5.27 -8.71
N GLY A 301 21.60 -4.62 -7.65
CA GLY A 301 20.87 -3.57 -6.94
C GLY A 301 20.60 -2.33 -7.82
N PRO A 302 21.64 -1.65 -8.35
CA PRO A 302 21.47 -0.52 -9.26
C PRO A 302 20.66 -0.86 -10.51
N LEU A 303 20.85 -2.07 -11.07
CA LEU A 303 20.05 -2.52 -12.22
C LEU A 303 18.56 -2.63 -11.88
N ALA A 304 18.22 -3.23 -10.73
CA ALA A 304 16.84 -3.33 -10.27
C ALA A 304 16.22 -1.95 -10.01
N LEU A 305 16.96 -1.03 -9.36
CA LEU A 305 16.50 0.33 -9.13
C LEU A 305 16.32 1.11 -10.44
N GLY A 306 17.26 0.99 -11.38
CA GLY A 306 17.17 1.60 -12.69
C GLY A 306 15.94 1.12 -13.46
N PHE A 307 15.66 -0.19 -13.44
CA PHE A 307 14.45 -0.76 -14.01
C PHE A 307 13.17 -0.19 -13.37
N ILE A 308 13.11 -0.12 -12.04
CA ILE A 308 11.97 0.45 -11.29
C ILE A 308 11.77 1.92 -11.67
N ILE A 309 12.83 2.74 -11.65
CA ILE A 309 12.75 4.17 -11.93
C ILE A 309 12.30 4.39 -13.39
N LEU A 310 12.91 3.69 -14.35
CA LEU A 310 12.60 3.84 -15.76
C LEU A 310 11.15 3.46 -16.07
N THR A 311 10.70 2.30 -15.57
CA THR A 311 9.31 1.86 -15.74
C THR A 311 8.33 2.77 -15.00
N SER A 312 8.73 3.36 -13.86
CA SER A 312 7.89 4.34 -13.14
C SER A 312 7.70 5.61 -13.97
N PHE A 313 8.76 6.12 -14.59
CA PHE A 313 8.70 7.28 -15.48
C PHE A 313 7.80 7.06 -16.69
N TRP A 314 7.76 5.83 -17.18
CA TRP A 314 7.00 5.48 -18.37
C TRP A 314 5.52 5.18 -18.09
N LEU A 315 5.21 4.40 -17.05
CA LEU A 315 3.87 3.83 -16.89
C LEU A 315 3.17 4.21 -15.58
N PHE A 316 3.91 4.69 -14.57
CA PHE A 316 3.35 5.04 -13.26
C PHE A 316 3.06 6.53 -13.12
N PHE A 317 4.02 7.39 -13.46
CA PHE A 317 3.86 8.84 -13.31
C PHE A 317 2.89 9.49 -14.29
N PRO A 318 2.84 9.13 -15.59
CA PRO A 318 1.90 9.77 -16.51
C PRO A 318 0.43 9.72 -16.06
N PRO A 319 -0.12 8.56 -15.63
CA PRO A 319 -1.50 8.53 -15.12
C PRO A 319 -1.65 9.25 -13.78
N LEU A 320 -0.65 9.18 -12.89
CA LEU A 320 -0.69 9.89 -11.60
C LEU A 320 -0.76 11.42 -11.80
N LEU A 321 0.12 11.97 -12.64
CA LEU A 321 0.26 13.41 -12.85
C LEU A 321 -0.86 14.02 -13.71
N ARG A 322 -1.61 13.20 -14.46
CA ARG A 322 -2.74 13.66 -15.28
C ARG A 322 -3.80 14.41 -14.47
N GLY A 323 -4.02 14.00 -13.22
CA GLY A 323 -4.95 14.62 -12.28
C GLY A 323 -4.43 15.86 -11.56
N LYS A 324 -3.23 16.35 -11.89
CA LYS A 324 -2.50 17.43 -11.19
C LYS A 324 -2.51 17.25 -9.65
N PRO A 325 -2.10 16.07 -9.15
CA PRO A 325 -2.12 15.76 -7.72
C PRO A 325 -1.17 16.65 -6.92
N ASP A 326 -0.11 17.12 -7.55
CA ASP A 326 0.88 18.06 -7.05
C ASP A 326 0.24 19.41 -6.70
N VAL A 327 -0.59 19.96 -7.59
CA VAL A 327 -1.34 21.20 -7.35
C VAL A 327 -2.34 21.00 -6.22
N LYS A 328 -3.17 19.93 -6.29
CA LYS A 328 -4.17 19.63 -5.25
C LYS A 328 -3.53 19.44 -3.87
N GLY A 329 -2.43 18.70 -3.80
CA GLY A 329 -1.72 18.45 -2.54
C GLY A 329 -1.13 19.73 -1.95
N CYS A 330 -0.60 20.60 -2.81
CA CYS A 330 -0.06 21.90 -2.38
C CYS A 330 -1.16 22.81 -1.81
N THR A 331 -2.27 22.98 -2.53
CA THR A 331 -3.36 23.86 -2.08
C THR A 331 -4.02 23.34 -0.81
N GLU A 332 -4.18 22.02 -0.66
CA GLU A 332 -4.64 21.41 0.59
C GLU A 332 -3.68 21.64 1.76
N SER A 333 -2.38 21.50 1.53
CA SER A 333 -1.38 21.72 2.58
C SER A 333 -1.36 23.17 3.03
N LEU A 334 -1.50 24.12 2.11
CA LEU A 334 -1.61 25.55 2.43
C LEU A 334 -2.90 25.86 3.18
N ALA A 335 -4.04 25.31 2.76
CA ALA A 335 -5.31 25.46 3.45
C ALA A 335 -5.22 24.96 4.91
N PHE A 336 -4.54 23.83 5.12
CA PHE A 336 -4.28 23.27 6.43
C PHE A 336 -3.39 24.16 7.29
N LEU A 337 -2.34 24.75 6.72
CA LEU A 337 -1.47 25.71 7.42
C LEU A 337 -2.21 27.00 7.81
N GLU A 338 -3.09 27.52 6.95
CA GLU A 338 -3.94 28.66 7.27
C GLU A 338 -4.91 28.35 8.42
N PHE A 339 -5.49 27.15 8.42
CA PHE A 339 -6.31 26.67 9.53
C PHE A 339 -5.52 26.61 10.84
N ILE A 340 -4.29 26.07 10.84
CA ILE A 340 -3.44 26.03 12.03
C ILE A 340 -3.10 27.44 12.52
N ARG A 341 -2.74 28.35 11.61
CA ARG A 341 -2.26 29.69 11.98
C ARG A 341 -3.40 30.62 12.41
N TYR A 342 -4.55 30.55 11.76
CA TYR A 342 -5.62 31.54 11.91
C TYR A 342 -6.96 30.94 12.39
N GLY A 343 -7.06 29.63 12.56
CA GLY A 343 -8.30 28.94 12.94
C GLY A 343 -9.38 28.92 11.86
N LYS A 344 -9.07 29.36 10.63
CA LYS A 344 -10.04 29.50 9.54
C LYS A 344 -9.97 28.32 8.57
N LEU A 345 -11.09 27.65 8.34
CA LEU A 345 -11.19 26.59 7.35
C LEU A 345 -11.36 27.17 5.95
N VAL A 346 -10.26 27.26 5.19
CA VAL A 346 -10.28 27.76 3.82
C VAL A 346 -10.57 26.61 2.84
N ASN A 347 -11.21 26.94 1.71
CA ASN A 347 -11.39 25.98 0.62
C ASN A 347 -10.09 25.89 -0.20
N PRO A 348 -9.48 24.70 -0.39
CA PRO A 348 -8.27 24.56 -1.20
C PRO A 348 -8.40 25.11 -2.62
N SER A 349 -9.61 25.17 -3.18
CA SER A 349 -9.86 25.80 -4.49
C SER A 349 -9.55 27.30 -4.54
N ASN A 350 -9.55 27.97 -3.39
CA ASN A 350 -9.38 29.42 -3.28
C ASN A 350 -7.92 29.81 -3.04
N ILE A 351 -7.01 28.83 -2.90
CA ILE A 351 -5.60 29.03 -2.65
C ILE A 351 -4.83 28.68 -3.92
N THR A 352 -3.95 29.57 -4.34
CA THR A 352 -3.02 29.30 -5.44
C THR A 352 -1.75 28.70 -4.87
N CYS A 353 -1.31 27.55 -5.41
CA CYS A 353 -0.01 27.00 -5.04
C CYS A 353 1.09 27.93 -5.58
N PRO A 354 1.94 28.53 -4.73
CA PRO A 354 2.99 29.45 -5.19
C PRO A 354 4.18 28.72 -5.84
N PHE A 355 4.18 27.38 -5.80
CA PHE A 355 5.29 26.54 -6.22
C PHE A 355 5.00 25.76 -7.51
N LEU A 356 3.79 25.90 -8.09
CA LEU A 356 3.35 25.16 -9.27
C LEU A 356 2.57 26.01 -10.28
#